data_AF-A0A1F4III0-F1
#
_entry.id   AF-A0A1F4III0-F1
#
_cell.length_a   1.000
_cell.length_b   1.000
_cell.length_c   1.000
_cell.angle_alpha   90.00
_cell.angle_beta   90.00
_cell.angle_gamma   90.00
#
_symmetry.space_group_name_H-M   'P 1'
#
loop_
_entity.id
_entity.type
_entity.pdbx_description
1 polymer ?
#
loop_
_entity_poly.entity_id
_entity_poly.type
_entity_poly.pdbx_seq_one_letter_code
_entity_poly.pdbx_strand_id
1 'polypeptide(L)' 'MSASLFDLFTAETCPAEFGIMEEAHKNYQALTLHFLNFDTAVTEEDCLEAMQAYLKAAVVARAAFKARFKPAQGIRP' A
#
# COMPACT_ATOMS: atom_id res chain seq x y z
N MET A 1 2.37 -15.34 -0.27
CA MET A 1 2.19 -14.28 -1.29
C MET A 1 3.57 -13.79 -1.67
N SER A 2 3.92 -13.71 -2.96
CA SER A 2 5.20 -13.11 -3.38
C SER A 2 5.09 -11.59 -3.29
N ALA A 3 6.02 -10.94 -2.59
CA ALA A 3 6.14 -9.48 -2.63
C ALA A 3 6.38 -9.04 -4.08
N SER A 4 5.65 -8.03 -4.54
CA SER A 4 5.89 -7.50 -5.88
C SER A 4 7.27 -6.82 -5.93
N LEU A 5 7.86 -6.71 -7.12
CA LEU A 5 9.11 -5.94 -7.28
C LEU A 5 8.95 -4.51 -6.76
N PHE A 6 7.76 -3.93 -6.93
CA PHE A 6 7.44 -2.62 -6.37
C PHE A 6 7.53 -2.61 -4.84
N ASP A 7 7.02 -3.63 -4.15
CA ASP A 7 7.07 -3.70 -2.68
C ASP A 7 8.51 -3.82 -2.18
N LEU A 8 9.34 -4.64 -2.84
CA LEU A 8 10.75 -4.80 -2.48
C LEU A 8 11.53 -3.49 -2.64
N PHE A 9 11.40 -2.82 -3.79
CA PHE A 9 12.14 -1.58 -4.06
C PHE A 9 11.60 -0.38 -3.25
N THR A 10 10.29 -0.33 -2.99
CA THR A 10 9.70 0.76 -2.20
C THR A 10 10.02 0.60 -0.72
N ALA A 11 10.06 -0.64 -0.20
CA ALA A 11 10.52 -0.90 1.17
C ALA A 11 11.97 -0.45 1.38
N GLU A 12 12.84 -0.60 0.39
CA GLU A 12 14.23 -0.16 0.46
C GLU A 12 14.38 1.36 0.28
N THR A 13 13.65 1.95 -0.67
CA THR A 13 13.82 3.36 -1.07
C THR A 13 13.02 4.33 -0.18
N CYS A 14 11.85 3.91 0.28
CA CYS A 14 10.85 4.70 1.01
C CYS A 14 10.21 3.87 2.14
N PRO A 15 10.99 3.42 3.15
CA PRO A 15 10.49 2.49 4.17
C PRO A 15 9.34 3.05 5.01
N ALA A 16 9.33 4.36 5.27
CA ALA A 16 8.27 5.01 6.04
C ALA A 16 6.94 5.00 5.26
N GLU A 17 6.95 5.44 4.00
CA GLU A 17 5.75 5.48 3.17
C GLU A 17 5.26 4.06 2.82
N PHE A 18 6.18 3.11 2.66
CA PHE A 18 5.84 1.69 2.51
C PHE A 18 5.19 1.12 3.77
N GLY A 19 5.70 1.43 4.96
CA GLY A 19 5.13 0.98 6.23
C GLY A 19 3.69 1.46 6.43
N ILE A 20 3.42 2.73 6.13
CA ILE A 20 2.06 3.30 6.20
C ILE A 20 1.12 2.60 5.21
N MET A 21 1.59 2.32 3.98
CA MET A 21 0.81 1.61 2.97
C MET A 21 0.49 0.17 3.41
N GLU A 22 1.47 -0.55 3.95
CA GLU A 22 1.31 -1.92 4.44
C GLU A 22 0.37 -2.00 5.65
N GLU A 23 0.45 -1.05 6.58
CA GLU A 23 -0.47 -0.98 7.72
C GLU A 23 -1.92 -0.74 7.26
N ALA A 24 -2.12 0.22 6.35
CA ALA A 24 -3.44 0.47 5.77
C ALA A 24 -3.99 -0.74 5.00
N HIS A 25 -3.13 -1.46 4.28
CA HIS A 25 -3.49 -2.69 3.58
C HIS A 25 -3.92 -3.80 4.55
N LYS A 26 -3.17 -4.02 5.63
CA LYS A 26 -3.51 -5.00 6.67
C LYS A 26 -4.84 -4.66 7.35
N ASN A 27 -5.08 -3.39 7.65
CA ASN A 27 -6.35 -2.96 8.23
C ASN A 27 -7.53 -3.24 7.28
N TYR A 28 -7.39 -2.90 5.99
CA TYR A 28 -8.41 -3.23 4.99
C TYR A 28 -8.68 -4.73 4.90
N GLN A 29 -7.61 -5.56 4.86
CA GLN A 29 -7.77 -7.02 4.83
C GLN A 29 -8.46 -7.57 6.08
N ALA A 30 -8.11 -7.05 7.27
CA ALA A 30 -8.73 -7.45 8.52
C ALA A 30 -10.23 -7.12 8.51
N LEU A 31 -10.61 -5.89 8.20
CA LEU A 31 -12.02 -5.47 8.14
C LEU A 31 -12.79 -6.26 7.09
N THR A 32 -12.20 -6.49 5.92
CA THR A 32 -12.82 -7.33 4.88
C THR A 32 -13.06 -8.76 5.37
N LEU A 33 -12.10 -9.34 6.10
CA LEU A 33 -12.24 -10.68 6.66
C LEU A 33 -13.32 -10.73 7.75
N HIS A 34 -13.39 -9.74 8.63
CA HIS A 34 -14.47 -9.61 9.63
C HIS A 34 -15.84 -9.50 8.94
N PHE A 35 -15.97 -8.63 7.95
CA PHE A 35 -17.19 -8.45 7.17
C PHE A 35 -17.63 -9.74 6.46
N LEU A 36 -16.69 -10.44 5.80
CA LEU A 36 -16.98 -11.72 5.13
C LEU A 36 -17.33 -12.85 6.11
N ASN A 37 -16.90 -12.74 7.37
CA ASN A 37 -17.30 -13.64 8.45
C ASN A 37 -18.62 -13.25 9.11
N PHE A 38 -19.39 -12.34 8.51
CA PHE A 38 -20.68 -11.83 9.03
C PHE A 38 -20.59 -11.19 10.40
N ASP A 39 -19.45 -10.59 10.74
CA ASP A 39 -19.29 -9.79 11.94
C ASP A 39 -20.13 -8.51 11.84
N THR A 40 -21.19 -8.43 12.65
CA THR A 40 -22.12 -7.30 12.64
C THR A 40 -21.52 -5.99 13.17
N ALA A 41 -20.32 -6.03 13.76
CA ALA A 41 -19.61 -4.84 14.19
C ALA A 41 -18.87 -4.13 13.04
N VAL A 42 -18.70 -4.78 11.88
CA VAL A 42 -18.05 -4.22 10.70
C VAL A 42 -19.07 -4.07 9.58
N THR A 43 -19.14 -2.88 9.00
CA THR A 43 -20.03 -2.56 7.89
C THR A 43 -19.29 -2.56 6.56
N GLU A 44 -20.06 -2.54 5.47
CA GLU A 44 -19.50 -2.31 4.13
C GLU A 44 -18.81 -0.95 4.03
N GLU A 45 -19.34 0.07 4.72
CA GLU A 45 -18.77 1.41 4.77
C GLU A 45 -17.36 1.40 5.39
N ASP A 46 -17.17 0.69 6.52
CA ASP A 46 -15.86 0.55 7.16
C ASP A 46 -14.81 -0.08 6.22
N CYS A 47 -15.24 -1.09 5.44
CA CYS A 47 -14.37 -1.73 4.45
C CYS A 47 -13.99 -0.76 3.31
N LEU A 48 -14.95 0.02 2.82
CA LEU A 48 -14.72 1.02 1.78
C LEU A 48 -13.82 2.16 2.25
N GLU A 49 -14.00 2.65 3.47
CA GLU A 49 -13.13 3.68 4.05
C GLU A 49 -11.69 3.17 4.19
N ALA A 50 -11.51 1.94 4.69
CA ALA A 50 -10.19 1.32 4.80
C ALA A 50 -9.54 1.09 3.43
N MET A 51 -10.31 0.69 2.41
CA MET A 51 -9.83 0.58 1.03
C MET A 51 -9.36 1.94 0.51
N GLN A 52 -10.13 3.01 0.73
CA GLN A 52 -9.75 4.36 0.33
C GLN A 52 -8.48 4.85 1.04
N ALA A 53 -8.34 4.56 2.33
CA ALA A 53 -7.14 4.88 3.09
C ALA A 53 -5.89 4.18 2.53
N TYR A 54 -6.01 2.88 2.22
CA TYR A 54 -4.96 2.12 1.55
C TYR A 54 -4.60 2.71 0.18
N LEU A 55 -5.61 3.03 -0.66
CA LEU A 55 -5.37 3.61 -1.98
C LEU A 55 -4.65 4.97 -1.89
N LYS A 56 -5.05 5.82 -0.94
CA LYS A 56 -4.36 7.10 -0.69
C LYS A 56 -2.90 6.88 -0.28
N ALA A 57 -2.64 5.94 0.64
CA ALA A 57 -1.29 5.60 1.07
C ALA A 57 -0.44 5.05 -0.09
N ALA A 58 -1.01 4.18 -0.95
CA ALA A 58 -0.34 3.64 -2.12
C ALA A 58 0.04 4.72 -3.15
N VAL A 59 -0.83 5.73 -3.35
CA VAL A 59 -0.51 6.88 -4.21
C VAL A 59 0.67 7.67 -3.65
N VAL A 60 0.69 7.93 -2.34
CA VAL A 60 1.80 8.63 -1.67
C VAL A 60 3.09 7.82 -1.76
N ALA A 61 3.07 6.53 -1.46
CA ALA A 61 4.23 5.65 -1.55
C ALA A 61 4.80 5.60 -2.98
N ARG A 62 3.94 5.52 -4.00
CA ARG A 62 4.36 5.57 -5.42
C ARG A 62 4.96 6.91 -5.81
N ALA A 63 4.38 8.03 -5.34
CA ALA A 63 4.92 9.37 -5.61
C ALA A 63 6.29 9.55 -4.95
N ALA A 64 6.42 9.15 -3.68
CA ALA A 64 7.66 9.14 -2.92
C ALA A 64 8.74 8.28 -3.60
N PHE A 65 8.38 7.06 -4.02
CA PHE A 65 9.26 6.18 -4.78
C PHE A 65 9.74 6.85 -6.07
N LYS A 66 8.82 7.39 -6.90
CA LYS A 66 9.20 8.08 -8.14
C LYS A 66 10.12 9.28 -7.92
N ALA A 67 9.94 10.04 -6.84
CA ALA A 67 10.78 11.19 -6.53
C ALA A 67 12.21 10.79 -6.13
N ARG A 68 12.37 9.64 -5.45
CA ARG A 68 13.66 9.14 -4.97
C ARG A 68 14.35 8.20 -5.97
N PHE A 69 13.57 7.53 -6.82
CA PHE A 69 14.05 6.66 -7.87
C PHE A 69 14.69 7.50 -8.99
N LYS A 70 16.03 7.57 -9.00
CA LYS A 70 16.76 8.10 -10.14
C LYS A 70 16.76 7.05 -11.25
N PRO A 71 16.19 7.31 -12.45
CA PRO A 71 16.48 6.45 -13.59
C PRO A 71 17.99 6.46 -13.79
N ALA A 72 18.60 5.29 -13.99
CA ALA A 72 20.04 5.18 -14.23
C ALA A 72 20.43 6.13 -15.36
N GLN A 73 21.03 7.27 -15.01
CA GLN A 73 21.63 8.18 -15.97
C GLN A 73 22.87 7.47 -16.52
N GLY A 74 22.79 6.95 -17.74
CA GLY A 74 24.00 6.61 -18.49
C GLY A 74 24.02 5.32 -19.32
N ILE A 75 22.98 4.97 -20.08
CA ILE A 75 23.22 4.24 -21.33
C ILE A 75 22.99 5.22 -22.48
N ARG A 76 24.06 5.94 -22.85
CA ARG A 76 24.14 6.66 -24.13
C ARG A 76 24.33 5.61 -25.24
N PRO A 77 23.61 5.69 -26.38
CA PRO A 77 24.11 5.14 -27.64
C PRO A 77 25.34 5.93 -28.14
#